data_AF-E3N230-F1
#
_entry.id   AF-E3N230-F1
#
_cell.length_a   1.000
_cell.length_b   1.000
_cell.length_c   1.000
_cell.angle_alpha   90.00
_cell.angle_beta   90.00
_cell.angle_gamma   90.00
#
_symmetry.space_group_name_H-M   'P 1'
#
loop_
_entity.id
_entity.type
_entity.pdbx_description
1 polymer ?
#
loop_
_entity_poly.entity_id
_entity_poly.type
_entity_poly.pdbx_seq_one_letter_code
_entity_poly.pdbx_strand_id
1 'polypeptide(L)'
;MPLPFSYPGLRCVLEHLEAVKRAHIIGRAPSLQKIDKLVPLCLGNLNIGLNFSNKELIINKLSIKCKKDEVKFKMNVKKFSRQISKSQEDKMNKVVHFYICNRSITNVDKLYLGPSARPDVKGLNLKLRINSLNAFVREKYETAFPFIDPRSYPLKTLTTMPYTAIFDNLHVTSAETLHLHFFSGLAVRLDNLKKLNNQTVSFGYCSSSSVEIVPFIEYYIETKKDIKTTKYDLPLQNIDIFAIQP
;
A
#
# COMPACT_ATOMS: atom_id res chain seq x y z
N MET A 1 35.76 -28.40 2.67
CA MET A 1 34.92 -27.18 2.78
C MET A 1 33.93 -27.20 1.64
N PRO A 2 32.62 -26.94 1.86
CA PRO A 2 31.69 -26.82 0.76
C PRO A 2 32.10 -25.64 -0.12
N LEU A 3 32.04 -25.80 -1.45
CA LEU A 3 32.32 -24.71 -2.37
C LEU A 3 31.39 -23.54 -2.07
N PRO A 4 31.89 -22.29 -1.99
CA PRO A 4 31.03 -21.13 -1.90
C PRO A 4 30.12 -21.12 -3.13
N PHE A 5 28.82 -20.89 -2.91
CA PHE A 5 27.83 -20.83 -3.99
C PHE A 5 28.32 -19.91 -5.12
N SER A 6 28.17 -20.37 -6.36
CA SER A 6 28.43 -19.54 -7.54
C SER A 6 27.52 -18.31 -7.53
N TYR A 7 27.96 -17.24 -8.20
CA TYR A 7 27.25 -15.96 -8.26
C TYR A 7 25.75 -16.07 -8.65
N PRO A 8 25.34 -16.93 -9.61
CA PRO A 8 23.92 -17.17 -9.91
C PRO A 8 23.14 -17.83 -8.77
N GLY A 9 23.76 -18.77 -8.04
CA GLY A 9 23.12 -19.48 -6.93
C GLY A 9 22.79 -18.53 -5.77
N LEU A 10 23.72 -17.65 -5.42
CA LEU A 10 23.51 -16.62 -4.38
C LEU A 10 22.37 -15.67 -4.73
N ARG A 11 22.29 -15.25 -6.01
CA ARG A 11 21.21 -14.37 -6.49
C ARG A 11 19.85 -15.03 -6.33
N CYS A 12 19.71 -16.28 -6.77
CA CYS A 12 18.46 -17.04 -6.66
C CYS A 12 18.01 -17.18 -5.19
N VAL A 13 18.93 -17.50 -4.28
CA VAL A 13 18.63 -17.61 -2.85
C VAL A 13 18.15 -16.28 -2.28
N LEU A 14 18.86 -15.17 -2.58
CA LEU A 14 18.47 -13.84 -2.08
C LEU A 14 17.13 -13.36 -2.63
N GLU A 15 16.77 -13.73 -3.86
CA GLU A 15 15.50 -13.35 -4.49
C GLU A 15 14.30 -13.98 -3.80
N HIS A 16 14.42 -15.24 -3.39
CA HIS A 16 13.33 -16.00 -2.75
C HIS A 16 13.37 -15.96 -1.22
N LEU A 17 14.41 -15.36 -0.63
CA LEU A 17 14.52 -15.22 0.80
C LEU A 17 13.54 -14.15 1.31
N GLU A 18 12.79 -14.49 2.37
CA GLU A 18 11.89 -13.55 3.03
C GLU A 18 12.64 -12.25 3.42
N ALA A 19 12.03 -11.11 3.09
CA ALA A 19 12.69 -9.80 3.11
C ALA A 19 13.32 -9.41 4.44
N VAL A 20 12.67 -9.71 5.57
CA VAL A 20 13.19 -9.40 6.90
C VAL A 20 14.40 -10.28 7.24
N LYS A 21 14.31 -11.58 6.92
CA LYS A 21 15.46 -12.50 7.06
C LYS A 21 16.63 -12.07 6.18
N ARG A 22 16.35 -11.69 4.93
CA ARG A 22 17.35 -11.17 3.99
C ARG A 22 18.05 -9.94 4.54
N ALA A 23 17.29 -8.94 5.00
CA ALA A 23 17.87 -7.73 5.60
C ALA A 23 18.76 -8.03 6.81
N HIS A 24 18.40 -9.02 7.64
CA HIS A 24 19.24 -9.46 8.76
C HIS A 24 20.59 -10.04 8.30
N ILE A 25 20.58 -10.92 7.30
CA ILE A 25 21.81 -11.53 6.76
C ILE A 25 22.69 -10.46 6.11
N ILE A 26 22.11 -9.64 5.24
CA ILE A 26 22.80 -8.57 4.51
C ILE A 26 23.40 -7.52 5.46
N GLY A 27 22.69 -7.21 6.55
CA GLY A 27 23.19 -6.30 7.60
C GLY A 27 24.46 -6.79 8.31
N ARG A 28 24.74 -8.11 8.27
CA ARG A 28 25.90 -8.73 8.93
C ARG A 28 26.99 -9.18 7.96
N ALA A 29 26.73 -9.14 6.65
CA ALA A 29 27.64 -9.60 5.61
C ALA A 29 27.87 -8.50 4.54
N PRO A 30 28.88 -7.63 4.73
CA PRO A 30 29.16 -6.53 3.79
C PRO A 30 29.43 -6.99 2.35
N SER A 31 30.02 -8.18 2.16
CA SER A 31 30.25 -8.76 0.83
C SER A 31 28.95 -9.02 0.07
N LEU A 32 27.89 -9.43 0.78
CA LEU A 32 26.58 -9.70 0.18
C LEU A 32 25.80 -8.42 -0.12
N GLN A 33 26.10 -7.29 0.54
CA GLN A 33 25.41 -6.02 0.28
C GLN A 33 25.56 -5.55 -1.17
N LYS A 34 26.70 -5.83 -1.82
CA LYS A 34 26.91 -5.46 -3.23
C LYS A 34 25.99 -6.27 -4.15
N ILE A 35 25.83 -7.56 -3.88
CA ILE A 35 24.96 -8.47 -4.64
C ILE A 35 23.49 -8.15 -4.35
N ASP A 36 23.14 -7.90 -3.08
CA ASP A 36 21.78 -7.59 -2.63
C ASP A 36 21.11 -6.47 -3.42
N LYS A 37 21.87 -5.41 -3.73
CA LYS A 37 21.38 -4.24 -4.46
C LYS A 37 20.94 -4.57 -5.90
N LEU A 38 21.48 -5.63 -6.48
CA LEU A 38 21.18 -6.07 -7.85
C LEU A 38 19.97 -7.01 -7.90
N VAL A 39 19.59 -7.60 -6.77
CA VAL A 39 18.50 -8.57 -6.69
C VAL A 39 17.21 -7.86 -6.26
N PRO A 40 16.12 -7.98 -7.02
CA PRO A 40 14.82 -7.42 -6.63
C PRO A 40 14.41 -7.86 -5.23
N LEU A 41 13.70 -7.00 -4.52
CA LEU A 41 13.11 -7.33 -3.22
C LEU A 41 11.62 -7.56 -3.39
N CYS A 42 11.10 -8.68 -2.90
CA CYS A 42 9.68 -9.02 -2.96
C CYS A 42 9.07 -8.91 -1.55
N LEU A 43 8.08 -8.03 -1.40
CA LEU A 43 7.34 -7.79 -0.16
C LEU A 43 5.88 -8.17 -0.38
N GLY A 44 5.28 -8.85 0.60
CA GLY A 44 3.83 -9.07 0.61
C GLY A 44 3.10 -7.80 1.03
N ASN A 45 3.49 -7.22 2.16
CA ASN A 45 2.88 -6.00 2.67
C ASN A 45 3.94 -4.96 3.02
N LEU A 46 3.74 -3.72 2.57
CA LEU A 46 4.52 -2.57 2.97
C LEU A 46 3.58 -1.47 3.48
N ASN A 47 3.71 -1.11 4.76
CA ASN A 47 3.00 0.01 5.36
C ASN A 47 3.99 1.10 5.71
N ILE A 48 3.78 2.27 5.12
CA ILE A 48 4.52 3.49 5.45
C ILE A 48 3.53 4.41 6.18
N GLY A 49 3.45 4.22 7.50
CA GLY A 49 2.53 4.93 8.37
C GLY A 49 3.29 5.92 9.23
N LEU A 50 3.24 7.22 8.89
CA LEU A 50 3.66 8.25 9.85
C LEU A 50 2.39 8.70 10.58
N ASN A 51 2.37 8.59 11.90
CA ASN A 51 1.39 9.27 12.74
C ASN A 51 2.03 10.54 13.32
N PHE A 52 1.23 11.51 13.74
CA PHE A 52 1.69 12.79 14.30
C PHE A 52 2.68 12.66 15.47
N SER A 53 2.61 11.54 16.21
CA SER A 53 3.48 11.27 17.36
C SER A 53 4.51 10.15 17.17
N ASN A 54 4.34 9.29 16.14
CA ASN A 54 5.19 8.11 15.91
C ASN A 54 5.28 7.77 14.42
N LYS A 55 6.50 7.56 13.92
CA LYS A 55 6.74 7.05 12.56
C LYS A 55 6.84 5.52 12.61
N GLU A 56 6.04 4.81 11.82
CA GLU A 56 6.02 3.34 11.75
C GLU A 56 6.25 2.84 10.32
N LEU A 57 7.13 1.86 10.18
CA LEU A 57 7.31 1.07 8.98
C LEU A 57 6.88 -0.37 9.27
N ILE A 58 5.98 -0.93 8.46
CA ILE A 58 5.64 -2.35 8.54
C ILE A 58 6.05 -3.04 7.25
N ILE A 59 6.87 -4.08 7.37
CA ILE A 59 7.31 -4.93 6.26
C ILE A 59 6.86 -6.35 6.60
N ASN A 60 5.90 -6.88 5.85
CA ASN A 60 5.28 -8.18 6.13
C ASN A 60 4.79 -8.25 7.60
N LYS A 61 5.52 -8.97 8.46
CA LYS A 61 5.22 -9.16 9.89
C LYS A 61 6.13 -8.35 10.83
N LEU A 62 7.10 -7.62 10.29
CA LEU A 62 8.01 -6.76 11.04
C LEU A 62 7.42 -5.36 11.14
N SER A 63 7.21 -4.88 12.37
CA SER A 63 6.87 -3.49 12.68
C SER A 63 8.09 -2.79 13.25
N ILE A 64 8.41 -1.61 12.73
CA ILE A 64 9.52 -0.75 13.16
C ILE A 64 8.93 0.61 13.52
N LYS A 65 8.96 0.96 14.80
CA LYS A 65 8.44 2.22 15.33
C LYS A 65 9.60 3.13 15.73
N CYS A 66 9.72 4.27 15.08
CA CYS A 66 10.66 5.33 15.39
C CYS A 66 10.01 6.32 16.36
N LYS A 67 10.44 6.29 17.62
CA LYS A 67 10.05 7.24 18.67
C LYS A 67 11.13 8.30 18.87
N LYS A 68 10.86 9.27 19.75
CA LYS A 68 11.76 10.41 20.03
C LYS A 68 13.17 9.96 20.38
N ASP A 69 13.32 8.98 21.27
CA ASP A 69 14.63 8.55 21.77
C ASP A 69 15.01 7.11 21.39
N GLU A 70 14.06 6.32 20.90
CA GLU A 70 14.28 4.90 20.58
C GLU A 70 13.74 4.49 19.21
N VAL A 71 14.26 3.38 18.69
CA VAL A 71 13.65 2.62 17.59
C VAL A 71 13.24 1.25 18.13
N LYS A 72 11.96 0.92 17.99
CA LYS A 72 11.34 -0.32 18.45
C LYS A 72 11.06 -1.25 17.28
N PHE A 73 11.53 -2.48 17.37
CA PHE A 73 11.29 -3.56 16.43
C PHE A 73 10.36 -4.57 17.07
N LYS A 74 9.32 -4.98 16.35
CA LYS A 74 8.40 -6.04 16.76
C LYS A 74 8.24 -7.01 15.61
N MET A 75 8.51 -8.29 15.86
CA MET A 75 8.26 -9.37 14.91
C MET A 75 7.60 -10.52 15.67
N ASN A 76 6.34 -10.81 15.35
CA ASN A 76 5.49 -11.73 16.12
C ASN A 76 5.48 -11.34 17.62
N VAL A 77 5.94 -12.25 18.49
CA VAL A 77 6.01 -12.04 19.95
C VAL A 77 7.30 -11.32 20.36
N LYS A 78 8.36 -11.37 19.53
CA LYS A 78 9.67 -10.81 19.85
C LYS A 78 9.66 -9.29 19.70
N LYS A 79 10.18 -8.61 20.73
CA LYS A 79 10.33 -7.15 20.77
C LYS A 79 11.77 -6.81 21.07
N PHE A 80 12.30 -5.81 20.40
CA PHE A 80 13.64 -5.27 20.63
C PHE A 80 13.58 -3.76 20.51
N SER A 81 14.36 -3.04 21.31
CA SER A 81 14.49 -1.59 21.19
C SER A 81 15.96 -1.18 21.20
N ARG A 82 16.26 -0.09 20.49
CA ARG A 82 17.57 0.54 20.51
C ARG A 82 17.42 2.02 20.78
N GLN A 83 18.15 2.52 21.78
CA GLN A 83 18.26 3.96 22.03
C GLN A 83 19.09 4.61 20.93
N ILE A 84 18.56 5.68 20.35
CA ILE A 84 19.18 6.43 19.27
C ILE A 84 18.82 7.91 19.46
N SER A 85 19.81 8.74 19.73
CA SER A 85 19.68 10.20 19.84
C SER A 85 19.67 10.88 18.45
N LYS A 86 18.58 10.68 17.70
CA LYS A 86 18.32 11.34 16.40
C LYS A 86 16.86 11.74 16.29
N SER A 87 16.55 12.67 15.39
CA SER A 87 15.17 13.01 15.07
C SER A 87 14.40 11.78 14.60
N GLN A 88 13.08 11.78 14.79
CA GLN A 88 12.22 10.70 14.29
C GLN A 88 12.31 10.55 12.76
N GLU A 89 12.48 11.66 12.05
CA GLU A 89 12.69 11.74 10.60
C GLU A 89 13.95 11.01 10.16
N ASP A 90 15.09 11.35 10.75
CA ASP A 90 16.37 10.73 10.40
C ASP A 90 16.35 9.22 10.67
N LYS A 91 15.71 8.81 11.78
CA LYS A 91 15.53 7.40 12.10
C LYS A 91 14.70 6.70 11.02
N MET A 92 13.57 7.28 10.63
CA MET A 92 12.69 6.70 9.62
C MET A 92 13.37 6.64 8.26
N ASN A 93 14.02 7.72 7.82
CA ASN A 93 14.73 7.77 6.54
C ASN A 93 15.83 6.71 6.50
N LYS A 94 16.60 6.53 7.58
CA LYS A 94 17.60 5.47 7.67
C LYS A 94 17.00 4.07 7.62
N VAL A 95 15.88 3.85 8.30
CA VAL A 95 15.18 2.55 8.29
C VAL A 95 14.65 2.24 6.89
N VAL A 96 13.91 3.17 6.27
CA VAL A 96 13.40 3.01 4.89
C VAL A 96 14.55 2.79 3.92
N HIS A 97 15.63 3.56 4.04
CA HIS A 97 16.79 3.43 3.18
C HIS A 97 17.47 2.06 3.30
N PHE A 98 17.60 1.52 4.52
CA PHE A 98 18.21 0.21 4.76
C PHE A 98 17.36 -0.93 4.20
N TYR A 99 16.06 -0.92 4.49
CA TYR A 99 15.17 -2.04 4.15
C TYR A 99 14.63 -1.99 2.72
N ILE A 100 14.54 -0.81 2.09
CA ILE A 100 13.80 -0.63 0.84
C ILE A 100 14.68 -0.02 -0.25
N CYS A 101 15.35 1.10 0.01
CA CYS A 101 16.11 1.84 -1.01
C CYS A 101 17.37 1.10 -1.50
N ASN A 102 18.00 1.66 -2.54
CA ASN A 102 19.23 1.18 -3.20
C ASN A 102 19.14 -0.17 -3.88
N ARG A 103 17.92 -0.57 -4.29
CA ARG A 103 17.68 -1.77 -5.08
C ARG A 103 17.18 -1.37 -6.46
N SER A 104 17.41 -2.23 -7.45
CA SER A 104 16.94 -2.01 -8.83
C SER A 104 15.44 -1.77 -8.88
N ILE A 105 14.66 -2.60 -8.17
CA ILE A 105 13.22 -2.47 -7.99
C ILE A 105 12.77 -3.24 -6.74
N THR A 106 11.72 -2.75 -6.08
CA THR A 106 11.05 -3.49 -5.01
C THR A 106 9.64 -3.84 -5.47
N ASN A 107 9.34 -5.13 -5.58
CA ASN A 107 8.00 -5.63 -5.84
C ASN A 107 7.23 -5.68 -4.51
N VAL A 108 6.03 -5.11 -4.46
CA VAL A 108 5.19 -5.06 -3.27
C VAL A 108 3.78 -5.49 -3.65
N ASP A 109 3.25 -6.56 -3.06
CA ASP A 109 1.88 -6.96 -3.37
C ASP A 109 0.87 -5.90 -2.87
N LYS A 110 1.02 -5.43 -1.62
CA LYS A 110 0.15 -4.41 -1.03
C LYS A 110 0.93 -3.27 -0.39
N LEU A 111 0.72 -2.05 -0.89
CA LEU A 111 1.25 -0.82 -0.33
C LEU A 111 0.18 -0.07 0.44
N TYR A 112 0.48 0.29 1.68
CA TYR A 112 -0.37 1.14 2.53
C TYR A 112 0.34 2.44 2.88
N LEU A 113 -0.34 3.57 2.67
CA LEU A 113 0.12 4.90 3.02
C LEU A 113 -0.80 5.51 4.08
N GLY A 114 -0.26 5.72 5.29
CA GLY A 114 -1.06 6.18 6.42
C GLY A 114 -1.51 7.65 6.34
N PRO A 115 -2.60 8.04 7.03
CA PRO A 115 -3.22 9.37 6.95
C PRO A 115 -2.32 10.52 7.41
N SER A 116 -1.40 10.32 8.37
CA SER A 116 -0.46 11.37 8.80
C SER A 116 0.94 11.26 8.18
N ALA A 117 1.12 10.38 7.20
CA ALA A 117 2.32 10.33 6.38
C ALA A 117 2.54 11.65 5.63
N ARG A 118 3.30 12.59 6.17
CA ARG A 118 4.04 13.55 5.34
C ARG A 118 5.44 13.00 5.24
N PRO A 119 5.73 11.97 4.44
CA PRO A 119 7.11 11.64 4.28
C PRO A 119 7.67 12.79 3.42
N ASP A 120 8.76 13.37 3.86
CA ASP A 120 9.70 13.90 2.89
C ASP A 120 10.34 12.71 2.14
N VAL A 121 9.49 11.89 1.48
CA VAL A 121 9.92 10.77 0.60
C VAL A 121 10.58 11.33 -0.65
N LYS A 122 10.47 12.64 -0.92
CA LYS A 122 11.08 13.27 -2.09
C LYS A 122 12.59 13.01 -2.15
N GLY A 123 13.25 12.84 -1.00
CA GLY A 123 14.68 12.46 -0.93
C GLY A 123 14.96 10.94 -0.98
N LEU A 124 13.95 10.08 -0.95
CA LEU A 124 14.10 8.63 -0.97
C LEU A 124 13.86 8.11 -2.39
N ASN A 125 14.90 7.58 -3.02
CA ASN A 125 14.85 6.95 -4.35
C ASN A 125 14.10 5.60 -4.29
N LEU A 126 12.80 5.65 -3.95
CA LEU A 126 11.90 4.51 -3.91
C LEU A 126 11.43 4.19 -5.33
N LYS A 127 11.58 2.93 -5.73
CA LYS A 127 11.07 2.38 -6.99
C LYS A 127 10.28 1.13 -6.67
N LEU A 128 8.96 1.28 -6.63
CA LEU A 128 8.02 0.24 -6.20
C LEU A 128 7.19 -0.25 -7.38
N ARG A 129 7.20 -1.55 -7.64
CA ARG A 129 6.19 -2.18 -8.50
C ARG A 129 5.13 -2.79 -7.61
N ILE A 130 3.87 -2.37 -7.76
CA ILE A 130 2.81 -2.74 -6.82
C ILE A 130 1.60 -3.38 -7.51
N ASN A 131 0.90 -4.27 -6.80
CA ASN A 131 -0.40 -4.76 -7.27
C ASN A 131 -1.56 -3.98 -6.65
N SER A 132 -1.43 -3.63 -5.37
CA SER A 132 -2.49 -2.97 -4.60
C SER A 132 -1.99 -1.72 -3.89
N LEU A 133 -2.79 -0.65 -3.94
CA LEU A 133 -2.53 0.61 -3.22
C LEU A 133 -3.68 0.91 -2.27
N ASN A 134 -3.35 1.16 -1.01
CA ASN A 134 -4.24 1.77 -0.03
C ASN A 134 -3.70 3.16 0.35
N ALA A 135 -4.38 4.18 -0.15
CA ALA A 135 -4.06 5.58 0.05
C ALA A 135 -5.35 6.35 0.33
N PHE A 136 -5.79 6.34 1.60
CA PHE A 136 -7.09 6.89 1.97
C PHE A 136 -7.26 8.39 1.63
N VAL A 137 -6.24 9.22 1.79
CA VAL A 137 -6.37 10.66 1.58
C VAL A 137 -5.74 11.07 0.25
N ARG A 138 -6.35 12.04 -0.43
CA ARG A 138 -5.92 12.58 -1.74
C ARG A 138 -4.42 12.85 -1.80
N GLU A 139 -3.88 13.55 -0.82
CA GLU A 139 -2.46 13.92 -0.81
C GLU A 139 -1.57 12.68 -0.83
N LYS A 140 -2.02 11.54 -0.26
CA LYS A 140 -1.22 10.30 -0.23
C LYS A 140 -1.20 9.60 -1.56
N TYR A 141 -2.36 9.52 -2.19
CA TYR A 141 -2.47 9.01 -3.52
C TYR A 141 -1.57 9.80 -4.49
N GLU A 142 -1.64 11.13 -4.45
CA GLU A 142 -0.81 12.00 -5.29
C GLU A 142 0.68 11.89 -4.96
N THR A 143 1.05 11.81 -3.68
CA THR A 143 2.46 11.59 -3.28
C THR A 143 2.99 10.21 -3.65
N ALA A 144 2.11 9.24 -3.97
CA ALA A 144 2.52 7.89 -4.30
C ALA A 144 3.06 7.76 -5.72
N PHE A 145 2.52 8.55 -6.64
CA PHE A 145 2.85 8.45 -8.06
C PHE A 145 4.34 8.49 -8.39
N PRO A 146 5.17 9.38 -7.81
CA PRO A 146 6.58 9.48 -8.20
C PRO A 146 7.40 8.22 -7.94
N PHE A 147 6.96 7.33 -7.04
CA PHE A 147 7.70 6.13 -6.67
C PHE A 147 7.05 4.83 -7.13
N ILE A 148 5.89 4.88 -7.79
CA ILE A 148 5.23 3.70 -8.36
C ILE A 148 5.72 3.52 -9.80
N ASP A 149 6.26 2.34 -10.11
CA ASP A 149 6.64 1.93 -11.46
C ASP A 149 5.39 1.91 -12.35
N PRO A 150 5.40 2.57 -13.54
CA PRO A 150 4.25 2.59 -14.45
C PRO A 150 3.72 1.22 -14.84
N ARG A 151 4.56 0.17 -14.79
CA ARG A 151 4.17 -1.23 -15.05
C ARG A 151 3.31 -1.84 -13.93
N SER A 152 3.00 -1.08 -12.89
CA SER A 152 2.03 -1.42 -11.85
C SER A 152 0.59 -1.15 -12.32
N TYR A 153 0.39 -0.32 -13.35
CA TYR A 153 -0.94 0.06 -13.83
C TYR A 153 -1.40 -0.84 -14.99
N PRO A 154 -2.73 -1.13 -15.08
CA PRO A 154 -3.74 -0.82 -14.08
C PRO A 154 -3.52 -1.61 -12.78
N LEU A 155 -3.83 -0.99 -11.63
CA LEU A 155 -3.71 -1.66 -10.34
C LEU A 155 -4.77 -2.76 -10.21
N LYS A 156 -4.42 -3.86 -9.56
CA LYS A 156 -5.39 -4.90 -9.21
C LYS A 156 -6.39 -4.39 -8.16
N THR A 157 -5.91 -3.61 -7.20
CA THR A 157 -6.76 -3.06 -6.14
C THR A 157 -6.34 -1.66 -5.76
N LEU A 158 -7.30 -0.73 -5.72
CA LEU A 158 -7.11 0.62 -5.22
C LEU A 158 -8.10 0.91 -4.10
N THR A 159 -7.60 1.42 -2.97
CA THR A 159 -8.40 1.88 -1.84
C THR A 159 -8.13 3.35 -1.57
N THR A 160 -9.18 4.16 -1.55
CA THR A 160 -9.09 5.63 -1.40
C THR A 160 -10.39 6.21 -0.86
N MET A 161 -10.37 7.46 -0.38
CA MET A 161 -11.58 8.24 -0.15
C MET A 161 -12.07 8.86 -1.47
N PRO A 162 -13.39 8.98 -1.66
CA PRO A 162 -13.93 9.67 -2.81
C PRO A 162 -13.79 11.19 -2.69
N TYR A 163 -13.46 11.84 -3.80
CA TYR A 163 -13.55 13.28 -4.00
C TYR A 163 -13.83 13.56 -5.49
N THR A 164 -14.32 14.74 -5.84
CA THR A 164 -14.86 15.02 -7.18
C THR A 164 -13.91 14.67 -8.33
N ALA A 165 -12.65 15.07 -8.26
CA ALA A 165 -11.67 14.83 -9.32
C ALA A 165 -11.16 13.38 -9.41
N ILE A 166 -11.48 12.50 -8.45
CA ILE A 166 -11.01 11.11 -8.49
C ILE A 166 -11.71 10.28 -9.58
N PHE A 167 -12.95 10.64 -9.89
CA PHE A 167 -13.79 9.94 -10.86
C PHE A 167 -13.36 10.19 -12.32
N ASP A 168 -12.52 11.20 -12.55
CA ASP A 168 -11.91 11.50 -13.85
C ASP A 168 -10.45 11.02 -13.92
N ASN A 169 -9.94 10.39 -12.86
CA ASN A 169 -8.55 9.93 -12.81
C ASN A 169 -8.41 8.54 -13.44
N LEU A 170 -7.68 8.44 -14.55
CA LEU A 170 -7.51 7.19 -15.30
C LEU A 170 -6.91 6.05 -14.46
N HIS A 171 -6.00 6.33 -13.53
CA HIS A 171 -5.41 5.30 -12.67
C HIS A 171 -6.42 4.75 -11.64
N VAL A 172 -7.43 5.54 -11.28
CA VAL A 172 -8.52 5.11 -10.40
C VAL A 172 -9.55 4.32 -11.18
N THR A 173 -10.02 4.85 -12.31
CA THR A 173 -11.06 4.23 -13.12
C THR A 173 -10.58 2.93 -13.77
N SER A 174 -9.30 2.86 -14.17
CA SER A 174 -8.73 1.62 -14.76
C SER A 174 -8.40 0.50 -13.77
N ALA A 175 -8.45 0.73 -12.45
CA ALA A 175 -8.17 -0.33 -11.48
C ALA A 175 -9.17 -1.49 -11.60
N GLU A 176 -8.74 -2.73 -11.41
CA GLU A 176 -9.66 -3.89 -11.49
C GLU A 176 -10.71 -3.82 -10.36
N THR A 177 -10.24 -3.65 -9.12
CA THR A 177 -11.08 -3.48 -7.93
C THR A 177 -10.87 -2.11 -7.29
N LEU A 178 -11.95 -1.36 -7.10
CA LEU A 178 -11.96 -0.07 -6.42
C LEU A 178 -12.71 -0.16 -5.08
N HIS A 179 -12.04 0.25 -4.00
CA HIS A 179 -12.62 0.41 -2.67
C HIS A 179 -12.70 1.89 -2.31
N LEU A 180 -13.91 2.42 -2.23
CA LEU A 180 -14.18 3.79 -1.80
C LEU A 180 -14.58 3.80 -0.34
N HIS A 181 -13.78 4.44 0.52
CA HIS A 181 -14.10 4.60 1.94
C HIS A 181 -14.66 5.98 2.22
N PHE A 182 -15.85 6.02 2.80
CA PHE A 182 -16.56 7.24 3.16
C PHE A 182 -16.28 7.60 4.61
N PHE A 183 -16.23 8.89 4.89
CA PHE A 183 -16.20 9.43 6.25
C PHE A 183 -17.43 10.31 6.43
N SER A 184 -17.84 10.48 7.69
CA SER A 184 -19.06 11.24 8.03
C SER A 184 -19.12 12.59 7.30
N GLY A 185 -20.27 12.86 6.67
CA GLY A 185 -20.54 14.12 5.96
C GLY A 185 -20.09 14.16 4.49
N LEU A 186 -19.43 13.13 3.97
CA LEU A 186 -19.01 13.10 2.57
C LEU A 186 -20.12 12.48 1.69
N ALA A 187 -20.64 13.28 0.75
CA ALA A 187 -21.65 12.86 -0.23
C ALA A 187 -21.06 12.86 -1.65
N VAL A 188 -21.36 11.81 -2.43
CA VAL A 188 -20.95 11.68 -3.83
C VAL A 188 -22.18 11.70 -4.73
N ARG A 189 -22.16 12.58 -5.73
CA ARG A 189 -23.22 12.68 -6.74
C ARG A 189 -23.24 11.45 -7.65
N LEU A 190 -24.44 11.02 -8.03
CA LEU A 190 -24.66 9.91 -8.95
C LEU A 190 -23.87 10.05 -10.26
N ASP A 191 -23.81 11.25 -10.85
CA ASP A 191 -23.10 11.50 -12.11
C ASP A 191 -21.60 11.15 -12.04
N ASN A 192 -20.98 11.32 -10.87
CA ASN A 192 -19.58 10.93 -10.67
C ASN A 192 -19.42 9.42 -10.64
N LEU A 193 -20.37 8.71 -10.02
CA LEU A 193 -20.33 7.26 -9.93
C LEU A 193 -20.58 6.59 -11.29
N LYS A 194 -21.41 7.20 -12.15
CA LYS A 194 -21.66 6.74 -13.53
C LYS A 194 -20.37 6.70 -14.37
N LYS A 195 -19.35 7.49 -14.03
CA LYS A 195 -18.04 7.49 -14.70
C LYS A 195 -17.18 6.26 -14.38
N LEU A 196 -17.49 5.52 -13.32
CA LEU A 196 -16.73 4.32 -12.95
C LEU A 196 -16.91 3.21 -14.00
N ASN A 197 -15.80 2.54 -14.31
CA ASN A 197 -15.71 1.43 -15.25
C ASN A 197 -14.85 0.27 -14.69
N ASN A 198 -14.59 0.29 -13.38
CA ASN A 198 -13.88 -0.78 -12.68
C ASN A 198 -14.68 -2.09 -12.72
N GLN A 199 -14.01 -3.25 -12.76
CA GLN A 199 -14.70 -4.54 -12.74
C GLN A 199 -15.44 -4.80 -11.42
N THR A 200 -14.90 -4.28 -10.32
CA THR A 200 -15.51 -4.37 -8.99
C THR A 200 -15.40 -3.03 -8.29
N VAL A 201 -16.52 -2.55 -7.76
CA VAL A 201 -16.58 -1.33 -6.92
C VAL A 201 -17.12 -1.72 -5.56
N SER A 202 -16.54 -1.17 -4.50
CA SER A 202 -17.05 -1.37 -3.16
C SER A 202 -17.03 -0.10 -2.34
N PHE A 203 -18.02 0.03 -1.48
CA PHE A 203 -18.26 1.20 -0.66
C PHE A 203 -18.14 0.80 0.81
N GLY A 204 -17.11 1.29 1.48
CA GLY A 204 -16.85 1.05 2.90
C GLY A 204 -17.17 2.27 3.76
N TYR A 205 -17.67 2.06 4.98
CA TYR A 205 -18.07 3.14 5.91
C TYR A 205 -19.06 4.15 5.29
N CYS A 206 -19.84 3.69 4.32
CA CYS A 206 -20.84 4.51 3.63
C CYS A 206 -22.11 4.58 4.47
N SER A 207 -22.57 5.80 4.80
CA SER A 207 -23.95 5.98 5.29
C SER A 207 -24.92 6.00 4.10
N SER A 208 -26.20 5.76 4.36
CA SER A 208 -27.26 5.89 3.36
C SER A 208 -27.35 7.30 2.75
N SER A 209 -26.87 8.32 3.47
CA SER A 209 -26.80 9.72 3.00
C SER A 209 -25.55 10.05 2.17
N SER A 210 -24.54 9.18 2.15
CA SER A 210 -23.26 9.43 1.48
C SER A 210 -23.32 9.17 -0.03
N VAL A 211 -24.22 8.31 -0.48
CA VAL A 211 -24.35 7.91 -1.87
C VAL A 211 -25.82 7.65 -2.19
N GLU A 212 -26.27 8.12 -3.35
CA GLU A 212 -27.53 7.71 -3.97
C GLU A 212 -27.41 6.25 -4.48
N ILE A 213 -27.38 5.29 -3.56
CA ILE A 213 -27.08 3.87 -3.85
C ILE A 213 -28.16 3.26 -4.76
N VAL A 214 -29.43 3.52 -4.47
CA VAL A 214 -30.54 2.95 -5.25
C VAL A 214 -30.52 3.44 -6.70
N PRO A 215 -30.48 4.77 -6.97
CA PRO A 215 -30.34 5.28 -8.35
C PRO A 215 -29.06 4.79 -9.06
N PHE A 216 -28.00 4.55 -8.30
CA PHE A 216 -26.77 3.98 -8.85
C PHE A 216 -26.97 2.54 -9.31
N ILE A 217 -27.55 1.67 -8.46
CA ILE A 217 -27.82 0.27 -8.82
C ILE A 217 -28.78 0.19 -10.01
N GLU A 218 -29.86 0.97 -10.01
CA GLU A 218 -30.82 1.04 -11.12
C GLU A 218 -30.12 1.39 -12.43
N TYR A 219 -29.29 2.43 -12.44
CA TYR A 219 -28.50 2.81 -13.61
C TYR A 219 -27.61 1.66 -14.13
N TYR A 220 -27.01 0.87 -13.25
CA TYR A 220 -26.17 -0.26 -13.67
C TYR A 220 -26.97 -1.39 -14.33
N ILE A 221 -28.14 -1.69 -13.76
CA ILE A 221 -29.07 -2.69 -14.30
C ILE A 221 -29.55 -2.24 -15.69
N GLU A 222 -29.97 -0.97 -15.82
CA GLU A 222 -30.47 -0.41 -17.08
C GLU A 222 -29.39 -0.36 -18.18
N THR A 223 -28.16 0.01 -17.82
CA THR A 223 -27.07 0.17 -18.79
C THR A 223 -26.35 -1.11 -19.17
N LYS A 224 -26.70 -2.26 -18.55
CA LYS A 224 -26.04 -3.57 -18.77
C LYS A 224 -24.52 -3.49 -18.69
N LYS A 225 -23.98 -2.61 -17.83
CA LYS A 225 -22.53 -2.49 -17.65
C LYS A 225 -21.97 -3.80 -17.08
N ASP A 226 -20.85 -4.25 -17.63
CA ASP A 226 -20.11 -5.44 -17.19
C ASP A 226 -19.32 -5.17 -15.89
N ILE A 227 -20.03 -4.78 -14.83
CA ILE A 227 -19.49 -4.78 -13.47
C ILE A 227 -19.82 -6.13 -12.86
N LYS A 228 -18.76 -6.89 -12.59
CA LYS A 228 -18.87 -8.23 -12.01
C LYS A 228 -19.45 -8.21 -10.61
N THR A 229 -19.13 -7.18 -9.81
CA THR A 229 -19.65 -7.11 -8.44
C THR A 229 -19.61 -5.67 -7.91
N THR A 230 -20.71 -5.24 -7.28
CA THR A 230 -20.72 -4.06 -6.42
C THR A 230 -20.97 -4.50 -4.98
N LYS A 231 -20.13 -4.08 -4.03
CA LYS A 231 -20.25 -4.46 -2.59
C LYS A 231 -20.45 -3.25 -1.70
N TYR A 232 -21.28 -3.39 -0.67
CA TYR A 232 -21.55 -2.36 0.32
C TYR A 232 -21.26 -2.90 1.71
N ASP A 233 -20.25 -2.34 2.37
CA ASP A 233 -19.93 -2.65 3.77
C ASP A 233 -20.61 -1.59 4.64
N LEU A 234 -21.87 -1.84 5.02
CA LEU A 234 -22.61 -1.00 5.95
C LEU A 234 -22.02 -1.15 7.38
N PRO A 235 -21.83 -0.05 8.12
CA PRO A 235 -21.42 -0.14 9.51
C PRO A 235 -22.53 -0.78 10.36
N LEU A 236 -22.41 -2.09 10.59
CA LEU A 236 -23.09 -2.93 11.58
C LEU A 236 -24.44 -2.40 12.11
N GLN A 237 -25.50 -2.60 11.33
CA GLN A 237 -26.80 -3.09 11.82
C GLN A 237 -27.40 -4.00 10.72
N ASN A 238 -27.37 -5.31 10.96
CA ASN A 238 -28.14 -6.39 10.30
C ASN A 238 -28.89 -6.06 9.01
N ILE A 239 -28.23 -6.00 7.85
CA ILE A 239 -28.88 -6.22 6.55
C ILE A 239 -27.89 -6.93 5.60
N ASP A 240 -28.38 -7.98 4.95
CA ASP A 240 -27.64 -8.89 4.09
C ASP A 240 -26.89 -8.22 2.93
N ILE A 241 -25.75 -8.83 2.61
CA ILE A 241 -24.85 -8.49 1.52
C ILE A 241 -25.57 -8.77 0.19
N PHE A 242 -25.88 -7.73 -0.58
CA PHE A 242 -26.21 -7.90 -2.01
C PHE A 242 -24.92 -8.25 -2.76
N ALA A 243 -24.62 -9.53 -2.87
CA ALA A 243 -23.74 -10.04 -3.92
C ALA A 243 -24.58 -10.18 -5.18
N ILE A 244 -24.52 -9.19 -6.07
CA ILE A 244 -25.07 -9.35 -7.42
C ILE A 244 -24.09 -10.27 -8.16
N GLN A 245 -24.43 -11.56 -8.24
CA GLN A 245 -23.84 -12.48 -9.21
C GLN A 245 -24.68 -12.44 -10.49
N PRO A 246 -24.06 -12.63 -11.67
CA PRO A 246 -24.74 -12.54 -12.96
C PRO A 246 -25.89 -13.54 -13.12
#